data_AF-X1V996-F1
#
_entry.id   AF-X1V996-F1
#
_cell.length_a   1.000
_cell.length_b   1.000
_cell.length_c   1.000
_cell.angle_alpha   90.00
_cell.angle_beta   90.00
_cell.angle_gamma   90.00
#
_symmetry.space_group_name_H-M   'P 1'
#
loop_
_entity.id
_entity.type
_entity.pdbx_description
1 polymer ?
#
loop_
_entity_poly.entity_id
_entity_poly.type
_entity_poly.pdbx_seq_one_letter_code
_entity_poly.pdbx_strand_id
1 'polypeptide(L)'
;MIRTHLARAALLALVILASLPLCRSLLAAEIPPALRGDGELTLYRPVKNERATFHYRDGNGNYDEGVLADIAHIFRCRLTGEAHVIDTGLIEIMDAIEDHFKADEIRLISAYRSPERNILMRR
;
A
#
# COMPACT_ATOMS: atom_id res chain seq x y z
N MET A 1 -6.56 -3.34 -54.26
CA MET A 1 -7.38 -3.80 -53.11
C MET A 1 -6.60 -4.10 -51.81
N ILE A 2 -5.26 -4.05 -51.78
CA ILE A 2 -4.46 -4.42 -50.58
C ILE A 2 -4.26 -3.25 -49.58
N ARG A 3 -4.34 -1.99 -50.02
CA ARG A 3 -4.04 -0.81 -49.19
C ARG A 3 -5.06 -0.49 -48.09
N THR A 4 -6.31 -0.94 -48.22
CA THR A 4 -7.39 -0.66 -47.27
C THR A 4 -7.34 -1.55 -46.02
N HIS A 5 -6.80 -2.76 -46.13
CA HIS A 5 -6.68 -3.71 -45.02
C HIS A 5 -5.56 -3.33 -44.04
N LEU A 6 -4.44 -2.83 -44.56
CA LEU A 6 -3.31 -2.35 -43.75
C LEU A 6 -3.66 -1.09 -42.93
N ALA A 7 -4.41 -0.16 -43.51
CA ALA A 7 -4.85 1.05 -42.82
C ALA A 7 -5.84 0.76 -41.68
N ARG A 8 -6.73 -0.21 -41.85
CA ARG A 8 -7.68 -0.64 -40.81
C ARG A 8 -6.99 -1.38 -39.66
N ALA A 9 -6.00 -2.24 -39.95
CA ALA A 9 -5.23 -2.94 -38.94
C ALA A 9 -4.37 -1.99 -38.09
N ALA A 10 -3.77 -0.97 -38.71
CA ALA A 10 -3.00 0.06 -38.00
C ALA A 10 -3.88 0.92 -37.08
N LEU A 11 -5.10 1.26 -37.51
CA LEU A 11 -6.06 2.03 -36.71
C LEU A 11 -6.56 1.23 -35.50
N LEU A 12 -6.86 -0.08 -35.69
CA LEU A 12 -7.25 -0.99 -34.61
C LEU A 12 -6.13 -1.15 -33.56
N ALA A 13 -4.88 -1.29 -33.98
CA ALA A 13 -3.73 -1.39 -33.07
C ALA A 13 -3.51 -0.11 -32.25
N LEU A 14 -3.73 1.07 -32.86
CA LEU A 14 -3.62 2.36 -32.18
C LEU A 14 -4.70 2.57 -31.10
N VAL A 15 -5.93 2.10 -31.36
CA VAL A 15 -7.04 2.15 -30.40
C VAL A 15 -6.79 1.19 -29.22
N ILE A 16 -6.20 0.02 -29.47
CA ILE A 16 -5.87 -0.95 -28.41
C ILE A 16 -4.70 -0.45 -27.55
N LEU A 17 -3.66 0.16 -28.14
CA LEU A 17 -2.55 0.72 -27.36
C LEU A 17 -2.97 1.94 -26.53
N ALA A 18 -3.88 2.77 -27.04
CA ALA A 18 -4.37 3.96 -26.35
C ALA A 18 -5.38 3.66 -25.23
N SER A 19 -6.02 2.48 -25.23
CA SER A 19 -6.99 2.07 -24.19
C SER A 19 -6.35 1.34 -22.99
N LEU A 20 -5.15 0.77 -23.16
CA LEU A 20 -4.40 0.11 -22.09
C LEU A 20 -4.08 1.01 -20.87
N PRO A 21 -3.63 2.27 -21.01
CA PRO A 21 -3.36 3.12 -19.85
C PRO A 21 -4.64 3.60 -19.15
N LEU A 22 -5.76 3.72 -19.88
CA LEU A 22 -7.02 4.22 -19.33
C LEU A 22 -7.76 3.18 -18.45
N CYS A 23 -7.47 1.89 -18.64
CA CYS A 23 -8.08 0.81 -17.86
C CYS A 23 -7.36 0.53 -16.53
N ARG A 24 -6.10 0.96 -16.36
CA ARG A 24 -5.35 0.74 -15.11
C ARG A 24 -5.83 1.61 -13.96
N SER A 25 -6.27 2.84 -14.22
CA SER A 25 -6.71 3.78 -13.18
C SER A 25 -8.08 3.45 -12.58
N LEU A 26 -8.91 2.66 -13.26
CA LEU A 26 -10.25 2.31 -12.77
C LEU A 26 -10.25 1.10 -11.80
N LEU A 27 -9.13 0.38 -11.68
CA LEU A 27 -9.01 -0.81 -10.82
C LEU A 27 -8.26 -0.56 -9.51
N ALA A 28 -7.72 0.64 -9.28
CA ALA A 28 -7.29 1.02 -7.95
C ALA A 28 -8.56 1.18 -7.11
N ALA A 29 -8.82 0.22 -6.22
CA ALA A 29 -9.89 0.36 -5.24
C ALA A 29 -9.52 1.55 -4.34
N GLU A 30 -10.07 2.72 -4.63
CA GLU A 30 -9.91 3.85 -3.72
C GLU A 30 -10.61 3.50 -2.41
N ILE A 31 -9.89 3.65 -1.31
CA ILE A 31 -10.48 3.50 0.01
C ILE A 31 -11.58 4.56 0.14
N PRO A 32 -12.81 4.16 0.51
CA PRO A 32 -13.88 5.10 0.79
C PRO A 32 -13.38 6.16 1.77
N PRO A 33 -13.67 7.46 1.56
CA PRO A 33 -13.26 8.51 2.48
C PRO A 33 -13.68 8.27 3.93
N ALA A 34 -14.77 7.53 4.15
CA ALA A 34 -15.26 7.13 5.47
C ALA A 34 -14.36 6.11 6.22
N LEU A 35 -13.40 5.49 5.53
CA LEU A 35 -12.44 4.54 6.08
C LEU A 35 -11.01 5.11 6.07
N ARG A 36 -10.87 6.43 5.89
CA ARG A 36 -9.61 7.16 6.02
C ARG A 36 -9.56 7.83 7.38
N GLY A 37 -8.38 7.85 8.01
CA GLY A 37 -8.13 8.65 9.21
C GLY A 37 -7.57 10.02 8.87
N ASP A 38 -6.87 10.63 9.81
CA ASP A 38 -6.36 11.99 9.68
C ASP A 38 -5.06 12.11 8.84
N GLY A 39 -4.45 10.99 8.45
CA GLY A 39 -3.19 10.95 7.71
C GLY A 39 -1.95 10.84 8.59
N GLU A 40 -2.15 10.67 9.90
CA GLU A 40 -1.15 10.34 10.91
C GLU A 40 -1.35 8.91 11.42
N LEU A 41 -0.27 8.19 11.71
CA LEU A 41 -0.37 6.84 12.27
C LEU A 41 0.77 6.61 13.26
N THR A 42 0.45 6.22 14.49
CA THR A 42 1.47 5.82 15.47
C THR A 42 1.57 4.31 15.57
N LEU A 43 2.76 3.79 15.29
CA LEU A 43 3.05 2.36 15.38
C LEU A 43 4.05 2.09 16.49
N TYR A 44 3.75 1.07 17.29
CA TYR A 44 4.71 0.48 18.23
C TYR A 44 4.92 -0.99 17.91
N ARG A 45 6.18 -1.40 17.79
CA ARG A 45 6.61 -2.79 17.56
C ARG A 45 7.34 -3.31 18.80
N PRO A 46 6.64 -3.96 19.74
CA PRO A 46 7.22 -4.34 21.03
C PRO A 46 8.44 -5.26 20.91
N VAL A 47 8.44 -6.14 19.92
CA VAL A 47 9.48 -7.12 19.68
C VAL A 47 10.86 -6.50 19.41
N LYS A 48 10.89 -5.32 18.78
CA LYS A 48 12.12 -4.58 18.48
C LYS A 48 12.25 -3.30 19.30
N ASN A 49 11.27 -3.01 20.15
CA ASN A 49 11.14 -1.75 20.89
C ASN A 49 11.24 -0.52 19.96
N GLU A 50 10.54 -0.58 18.83
CA GLU A 50 10.50 0.50 17.83
C GLU A 50 9.15 1.20 17.93
N ARG A 51 9.16 2.51 18.14
CA ARG A 51 7.96 3.35 18.16
C ARG A 51 8.19 4.53 17.23
N ALA A 52 7.23 4.82 16.37
CA ALA A 52 7.26 6.02 15.54
C ALA A 52 5.84 6.47 15.19
N THR A 53 5.71 7.78 14.99
CA THR A 53 4.52 8.44 14.47
C THR A 53 4.82 8.91 13.06
N PHE A 54 3.93 8.62 12.12
CA PHE A 54 4.13 8.83 10.69
C PHE A 54 3.04 9.74 10.14
N HIS A 55 3.42 10.89 9.57
CA HIS A 55 2.51 11.73 8.79
C HIS A 55 2.62 11.33 7.32
N TYR A 56 1.83 10.34 6.92
CA TYR A 56 2.00 9.66 5.63
C TYR A 56 1.14 10.27 4.52
N ARG A 57 0.13 11.07 4.87
CA ARG A 57 -0.75 11.76 3.93
C ARG A 57 -1.02 13.19 4.38
N ASP A 58 -0.99 14.14 3.45
CA ASP A 58 -1.33 15.55 3.71
C ASP A 58 -2.84 15.81 3.66
N GLY A 59 -3.26 17.02 4.05
CA GLY A 59 -4.66 17.46 3.99
C GLY A 59 -5.23 17.59 2.56
N ASN A 60 -4.39 17.55 1.53
CA ASN A 60 -4.82 17.53 0.13
C ASN A 60 -4.97 16.09 -0.41
N GLY A 61 -4.61 15.09 0.38
CA GLY A 61 -4.66 13.68 0.01
C GLY A 61 -3.41 13.14 -0.68
N ASN A 62 -2.30 13.89 -0.69
CA ASN A 62 -1.04 13.43 -1.27
C ASN A 62 -0.28 12.56 -0.27
N TYR A 63 0.21 11.42 -0.73
CA TYR A 63 1.03 10.52 0.07
C TYR A 63 2.52 10.87 0.00
N ASP A 64 3.21 10.75 1.13
CA ASP A 64 4.68 10.84 1.19
C ASP A 64 5.30 9.45 1.04
N GLU A 65 5.85 9.17 -0.14
CA GLU A 65 6.49 7.89 -0.48
C GLU A 65 7.68 7.53 0.44
N GLY A 66 8.38 8.53 0.97
CA GLY A 66 9.47 8.31 1.93
C GLY A 66 8.92 7.79 3.27
N VAL A 67 7.86 8.41 3.76
CA VAL A 67 7.16 7.97 4.98
C VAL A 67 6.52 6.60 4.79
N LEU A 68 5.94 6.32 3.62
CA LEU A 68 5.42 4.99 3.28
C LEU A 68 6.52 3.91 3.31
N ALA A 69 7.73 4.24 2.85
CA ALA A 69 8.88 3.33 2.94
C ALA A 69 9.34 3.10 4.39
N ASP A 70 9.27 4.12 5.25
CA ASP A 70 9.58 3.99 6.67
C ASP A 70 8.55 3.13 7.41
N ILE A 71 7.26 3.29 7.09
CA ILE A 71 6.19 2.40 7.57
C ILE A 71 6.49 0.95 7.13
N ALA A 72 6.81 0.74 5.85
CA ALA A 72 7.18 -0.58 5.33
C ALA A 72 8.37 -1.19 6.09
N HIS A 73 9.34 -0.36 6.50
CA HIS A 73 10.44 -0.80 7.34
C HIS A 73 9.97 -1.27 8.72
N ILE A 74 9.06 -0.58 9.41
CA ILE A 74 8.47 -1.08 10.67
C ILE A 74 7.78 -2.44 10.46
N PHE A 75 7.16 -2.64 9.30
CA PHE A 75 6.47 -3.88 8.94
C PHE A 75 7.37 -5.04 8.53
N ARG A 76 8.68 -4.83 8.44
CA ARG A 76 9.63 -5.85 7.97
C ARG A 76 9.58 -7.15 8.76
N CYS A 77 9.93 -8.24 8.09
CA CYS A 77 9.96 -9.57 8.70
C CYS A 77 10.89 -9.58 9.92
N ARG A 78 10.38 -10.06 11.06
CA ARG A 78 11.17 -10.14 12.30
C ARG A 78 12.44 -10.99 12.14
N LEU A 79 12.40 -12.02 11.30
CA LEU A 79 13.50 -12.96 11.11
C LEU A 79 14.51 -12.44 10.07
N THR A 80 14.05 -12.16 8.86
CA THR A 80 14.92 -11.83 7.72
C THR A 80 15.21 -10.34 7.59
N GLY A 81 14.42 -9.48 8.22
CA GLY A 81 14.49 -8.03 8.03
C GLY A 81 13.95 -7.55 6.68
N GLU A 82 13.43 -8.46 5.85
CA GLU A 82 12.85 -8.14 4.54
C GLU A 82 11.59 -7.28 4.71
N ALA A 83 11.55 -6.15 3.99
CA ALA A 83 10.42 -5.24 3.93
C ALA A 83 9.74 -5.34 2.55
N HIS A 84 8.43 -5.11 2.52
CA HIS A 84 7.67 -4.99 1.28
C HIS A 84 6.87 -3.70 1.31
N VAL A 85 6.61 -3.16 0.12
CA VAL A 85 5.64 -2.08 -0.05
C VAL A 85 4.32 -2.52 0.59
N ILE A 86 3.80 -1.67 1.46
CA ILE A 86 2.52 -1.87 2.13
C ILE A 86 1.45 -1.19 1.29
N ASP A 87 0.33 -1.88 1.11
CA ASP A 87 -0.82 -1.30 0.45
C ASP A 87 -1.33 -0.10 1.27
N THR A 88 -1.46 1.06 0.62
CA THR A 88 -1.92 2.30 1.29
C THR A 88 -3.32 2.13 1.89
N GLY A 89 -4.14 1.25 1.28
CA GLY A 89 -5.35 0.66 1.83
C GLY A 89 -5.26 0.30 3.31
N LEU A 90 -4.27 -0.51 3.63
CA LEU A 90 -4.06 -1.02 4.96
C LEU A 90 -3.66 0.09 5.94
N ILE A 91 -2.81 1.02 5.51
CA ILE A 91 -2.30 2.11 6.36
C ILE A 91 -3.44 3.01 6.80
N GLU A 92 -4.30 3.41 5.87
CA GLU A 92 -5.47 4.25 6.12
C GLU A 92 -6.51 3.56 7.02
N ILE A 93 -6.73 2.25 6.83
CA ILE A 93 -7.61 1.48 7.71
C ILE A 93 -7.04 1.44 9.14
N MET A 94 -5.72 1.30 9.30
CA MET A 94 -5.09 1.27 10.61
C MET A 94 -5.18 2.64 11.31
N ASP A 95 -4.94 3.71 10.58
CA ASP A 95 -5.11 5.10 11.03
C ASP A 95 -6.57 5.32 11.47
N ALA A 96 -7.55 5.00 10.61
CA ALA A 96 -8.97 5.10 10.95
C ALA A 96 -9.36 4.29 12.19
N ILE A 97 -8.73 3.13 12.43
CA ILE A 97 -8.92 2.34 13.65
C ILE A 97 -8.31 3.06 14.87
N GLU A 98 -7.07 3.55 14.76
CA GLU A 98 -6.39 4.31 15.82
C GLU A 98 -7.24 5.51 16.27
N ASP A 99 -7.69 6.31 15.30
CA ASP A 99 -8.56 7.47 15.48
C ASP A 99 -9.90 7.12 16.12
N HIS A 100 -10.56 6.08 15.60
CA HIS A 100 -11.87 5.66 16.09
C HIS A 100 -11.84 5.32 17.58
N PHE A 101 -10.79 4.62 18.01
CA PHE A 101 -10.61 4.22 19.40
C PHE A 101 -9.90 5.29 20.24
N LYS A 102 -9.40 6.37 19.64
CA LYS A 102 -8.55 7.39 20.28
C LYS A 102 -7.37 6.74 21.00
N ALA A 103 -6.78 5.74 20.35
CA ALA A 103 -5.62 5.03 20.87
C ALA A 103 -4.36 5.88 20.70
N ASP A 104 -3.38 5.71 21.59
CA ASP A 104 -2.08 6.40 21.47
C ASP A 104 -1.15 5.77 20.43
N GLU A 105 -1.46 4.52 20.02
CA GLU A 105 -0.67 3.73 19.06
C GLU A 105 -1.40 2.44 18.65
N ILE A 106 -1.08 1.93 17.45
CA ILE A 106 -1.31 0.54 17.07
C ILE A 106 -0.09 -0.31 17.42
N ARG A 107 -0.32 -1.36 18.24
CA ARG A 107 0.72 -2.32 18.61
C ARG A 107 0.89 -3.42 17.56
N LEU A 108 1.95 -3.32 16.78
CA LEU A 108 2.29 -4.25 15.71
C LEU A 108 3.01 -5.51 16.25
N ILE A 109 2.23 -6.52 16.61
CA ILE A 109 2.76 -7.80 17.13
C ILE A 109 3.40 -8.65 16.03
N SER A 110 2.72 -8.73 14.88
CA SER A 110 3.17 -9.49 13.71
C SER A 110 2.81 -8.74 12.45
N ALA A 111 3.83 -8.49 11.63
CA ALA A 111 3.71 -7.84 10.34
C ALA A 111 4.04 -8.85 9.22
N TYR A 112 4.80 -8.46 8.20
CA TYR A 112 5.22 -9.37 7.15
C TYR A 112 5.94 -10.61 7.73
N ARG A 113 5.64 -11.79 7.16
CA ARG A 113 6.24 -13.07 7.53
C ARG A 113 6.83 -13.72 6.28
N SER A 114 8.15 -13.79 6.23
CA SER A 114 8.84 -14.48 5.15
C SER A 114 8.52 -15.99 5.16
N PRO A 115 8.64 -16.69 4.01
CA PRO A 115 8.44 -18.13 3.94
C PRO A 115 9.27 -18.91 4.97
N GLU A 116 10.53 -18.54 5.19
CA GLU A 116 11.43 -19.15 6.16
C GLU A 116 10.89 -19.02 7.59
N ARG A 117 10.37 -17.83 7.94
CA ARG A 117 9.77 -17.62 9.26
C ARG A 117 8.55 -18.52 9.47
N ASN A 118 7.70 -18.65 8.44
CA ASN A 118 6.52 -19.51 8.53
C ASN A 118 6.93 -20.98 8.67
N ILE A 119 7.98 -21.45 7.99
CA ILE A 119 8.49 -22.81 8.12
C ILE A 119 8.93 -23.10 9.57
N LEU A 120 9.64 -22.17 10.20
CA LEU A 120 10.12 -22.35 11.59
C LEU A 120 8.98 -22.40 12.63
N MET A 121 7.82 -21.81 12.33
CA MET A 121 6.65 -21.77 13.22
C MET A 121 5.72 -22.99 13.11
N ARG A 122 6.01 -23.95 12.21
CA ARG A 122 5.19 -25.17 12.03
C ARG A 122 5.61 -26.35 12.93
N ARG A 123 6.47 -26.09 13.92
CA ARG A 123 6.93 -27.08 14.90
C ARG A 123 6.20 -26.88 16.22
#